data_AF-A0A7C0ZL23-F1
#
_entry.id   AF-A0A7C0ZL23-F1
#
_cell.length_a   1.000
_cell.length_b   1.000
_cell.length_c   1.000
_cell.angle_alpha   90.00
_cell.angle_beta   90.00
_cell.angle_gamma   90.00
#
_symmetry.space_group_name_H-M   'P 1'
#
loop_
_entity.id
_entity.type
_entity.pdbx_description
1 polymer ?
#
loop_
_entity_poly.entity_id
_entity_poly.type
_entity_poly.pdbx_seq_one_letter_code
_entity_poly.pdbx_strand_id
1 'polypeptide(L)'
;MKERNLIYVLLGVMLVLVSASTLWAQPEKIVIKNPEVFKHAQRPVVTFPHERHLTDLECLDCHHRYDKGENVLDEDTLEEGNADIRCASCHNLNARLGLRQAYHRKCTGCHTKMVKEGKKTGPRTCGGCHIVQ
;
A
#
# COMPACT_ATOMS: atom_id res chain seq x y z
N MET A 1 -36.41 -40.30 5.72
CA MET A 1 -35.07 -40.39 6.36
C MET A 1 -33.93 -39.99 5.41
N LYS A 2 -33.98 -40.39 4.13
CA LYS A 2 -32.95 -40.08 3.11
C LYS A 2 -32.82 -38.58 2.80
N GLU A 3 -33.94 -37.85 2.71
CA GLU A 3 -33.93 -36.41 2.39
C GLU A 3 -33.46 -35.53 3.54
N ARG A 4 -33.79 -35.89 4.78
CA ARG A 4 -33.33 -35.18 5.98
C ARG A 4 -31.80 -35.29 6.15
N ASN A 5 -31.24 -36.45 5.82
CA ASN A 5 -29.78 -36.65 5.83
C ASN A 5 -29.10 -35.91 4.66
N LEU A 6 -29.76 -35.81 3.50
CA LEU A 6 -29.26 -35.01 2.37
C LEU A 6 -29.21 -33.52 2.72
N ILE A 7 -30.22 -32.99 3.42
CA ILE A 7 -30.24 -31.60 3.90
C ILE A 7 -29.09 -31.34 4.88
N TYR A 8 -28.82 -32.25 5.83
CA TYR A 8 -27.70 -32.08 6.76
C TYR A 8 -26.33 -32.15 6.08
N VAL A 9 -26.19 -33.01 5.06
CA VAL A 9 -24.95 -33.07 4.25
C VAL A 9 -24.77 -31.77 3.45
N LEU A 10 -25.83 -31.26 2.81
CA LEU A 10 -25.78 -30.00 2.07
C LEU A 10 -25.48 -28.80 2.98
N LEU A 11 -26.08 -28.75 4.18
CA LEU A 11 -25.78 -27.72 5.19
C LEU A 11 -24.33 -27.82 5.69
N GLY A 12 -23.82 -29.04 5.90
CA GLY A 12 -22.43 -29.27 6.29
C GLY A 12 -21.44 -28.82 5.21
N VAL A 13 -21.71 -29.14 3.94
CA VAL A 13 -20.88 -28.69 2.80
C VAL A 13 -20.92 -27.18 2.65
N MET A 14 -22.10 -26.55 2.79
CA MET A 14 -22.22 -25.09 2.71
C MET A 14 -21.44 -24.40 3.85
N LEU A 15 -21.46 -24.95 5.07
CA LEU A 15 -20.71 -24.43 6.21
C LEU A 15 -19.18 -24.54 6.00
N VAL A 16 -18.71 -25.61 5.37
CA VAL A 16 -17.29 -25.83 5.01
C VAL A 16 -16.84 -24.88 3.89
N LEU A 17 -17.71 -24.61 2.91
CA LEU A 17 -17.41 -23.65 1.85
C LEU A 17 -17.33 -22.20 2.37
N VAL A 18 -18.20 -21.84 3.32
CA VAL A 18 -18.16 -20.51 3.95
C VAL A 18 -16.95 -20.35 4.87
N SER A 19 -16.49 -21.39 5.56
CA SER A 19 -15.28 -21.30 6.40
C SER A 19 -13.98 -21.27 5.60
N ALA A 20 -13.93 -21.91 4.42
CA ALA A 20 -12.83 -21.75 3.47
C ALA A 20 -12.77 -20.35 2.83
N SER A 21 -13.83 -19.56 3.00
CA SER A 21 -13.92 -18.18 2.54
C SER A 21 -13.31 -17.17 3.52
N THR A 22 -12.50 -17.56 4.51
CA THR A 22 -11.70 -16.56 5.24
C THR A 22 -10.55 -16.09 4.36
N LEU A 23 -10.95 -15.23 3.41
CA LEU A 23 -10.23 -14.15 2.76
C LEU A 23 -8.74 -14.07 3.12
N TRP A 24 -7.88 -14.26 2.12
CA TRP A 24 -6.56 -13.65 2.08
C TRP A 24 -6.71 -12.12 2.00
N ALA A 25 -7.18 -11.50 3.07
CA ALA A 25 -7.18 -10.05 3.19
C ALA A 25 -5.73 -9.56 3.13
N GLN A 26 -5.47 -8.58 2.26
CA GLN A 26 -4.19 -7.87 2.23
C GLN A 26 -3.86 -7.38 3.65
N PRO A 27 -2.61 -7.49 4.11
CA PRO A 27 -2.28 -7.02 5.45
C PRO A 27 -2.59 -5.51 5.55
N GLU A 28 -3.30 -5.09 6.62
CA GLU A 28 -3.67 -3.69 6.92
C GLU A 28 -2.47 -2.72 6.76
N LYS A 29 -1.25 -3.24 6.94
CA LYS A 29 0.01 -2.51 6.94
C LYS A 29 1.04 -3.19 6.05
N ILE A 30 1.56 -2.44 5.09
CA ILE A 30 2.70 -2.85 4.28
C ILE A 30 4.00 -2.29 4.87
N VAL A 31 5.13 -2.95 4.61
CA VAL A 31 6.44 -2.45 5.03
C VAL A 31 7.18 -1.90 3.83
N ILE A 32 7.41 -0.59 3.82
CA ILE A 32 8.21 0.07 2.79
C ILE A 32 9.69 -0.14 3.11
N LYS A 33 10.32 -0.97 2.29
CA LYS A 33 11.76 -1.23 2.27
C LYS A 33 12.26 -1.24 0.82
N ASN A 34 13.44 -0.69 0.59
CA ASN A 34 14.04 -0.59 -0.74
C ASN A 34 15.52 -1.00 -0.74
N PRO A 35 15.84 -2.26 -0.38
CA PRO A 35 17.22 -2.77 -0.37
C PRO A 35 17.90 -2.69 -1.75
N GLU A 36 17.12 -2.70 -2.83
CA GLU A 36 17.57 -2.54 -4.22
C GLU A 36 18.16 -1.15 -4.52
N VAL A 37 17.74 -0.12 -3.78
CA VAL A 37 18.23 1.26 -3.93
C VAL A 37 19.23 1.62 -2.84
N PHE A 38 18.94 1.22 -1.59
CA PHE A 38 19.76 1.57 -0.43
C PHE A 38 20.43 0.33 0.17
N LYS A 39 21.66 0.04 -0.27
CA LYS A 39 22.48 -1.07 0.25
C LYS A 39 22.68 -1.01 1.77
N HIS A 40 22.76 0.21 2.32
CA HIS A 40 22.81 0.47 3.76
C HIS A 40 21.72 1.48 4.13
N ALA A 41 20.69 1.00 4.83
CA ALA A 41 19.61 1.87 5.30
C ALA A 41 20.12 2.80 6.41
N GLN A 42 19.91 4.11 6.24
CA GLN A 42 20.28 5.13 7.23
C GLN A 42 19.21 5.28 8.34
N ARG A 43 18.02 4.71 8.13
CA ARG A 43 16.85 4.82 9.00
C ARG A 43 16.09 3.48 9.01
N PRO A 44 15.34 3.17 10.07
CA PRO A 44 14.41 2.04 10.09
C PRO A 44 13.44 2.04 8.91
N VAL A 45 12.91 0.86 8.58
CA VAL A 45 11.85 0.71 7.57
C VAL A 45 10.58 1.44 8.01
N VAL A 46 9.74 1.81 7.05
CA VAL A 46 8.47 2.52 7.33
C VAL A 46 7.32 1.54 7.23
N THR A 47 6.58 1.35 8.32
CA THR A 47 5.28 0.67 8.28
C THR A 47 4.24 1.64 7.72
N PHE A 48 3.60 1.26 6.62
CA PHE A 48 2.64 2.08 5.91
C PHE A 48 1.24 1.44 5.96
N PRO A 49 0.28 2.05 6.67
CA PRO A 49 -1.09 1.55 6.69
C PRO A 49 -1.81 1.97 5.40
N HIS A 50 -1.76 1.12 4.37
CA HIS A 50 -2.26 1.46 3.03
C HIS A 50 -3.76 1.79 3.06
N GLU A 51 -4.56 0.97 3.74
CA GLU A 51 -6.01 1.17 3.85
C GLU A 51 -6.41 2.51 4.48
N ARG A 52 -5.61 3.05 5.41
CA ARG A 52 -5.87 4.37 6.00
C ARG A 52 -5.78 5.52 5.00
N HIS A 53 -5.05 5.32 3.90
CA HIS A 53 -4.90 6.33 2.87
C HIS A 53 -6.02 6.24 1.83
N LEU A 54 -6.67 5.09 1.68
CA LEU A 54 -7.77 4.88 0.73
C LEU A 54 -9.09 5.53 1.16
N THR A 55 -9.18 6.08 2.37
CA THR A 55 -10.39 6.78 2.82
C THR A 55 -10.65 8.07 2.05
N ASP A 56 -9.58 8.80 1.71
CA ASP A 56 -9.65 10.14 1.13
C ASP A 56 -8.77 10.32 -0.13
N LEU A 57 -8.06 9.27 -0.56
CA LEU A 57 -7.11 9.33 -1.68
C LEU A 57 -7.39 8.22 -2.68
N GLU A 58 -7.13 8.54 -3.94
CA GLU A 58 -7.23 7.62 -5.06
C GLU A 58 -5.89 6.91 -5.31
N CYS A 59 -5.92 5.76 -6.00
CA CYS A 59 -4.71 5.00 -6.35
C CYS A 59 -3.67 5.88 -7.07
N LEU A 60 -4.13 6.70 -8.02
CA LEU A 60 -3.33 7.62 -8.84
C LEU A 60 -2.69 8.77 -8.05
N ASP A 61 -3.15 9.04 -6.82
CA ASP A 61 -2.47 10.03 -5.98
C ASP A 61 -1.05 9.56 -5.66
N CYS A 62 -0.88 8.27 -5.38
CA CYS A 62 0.39 7.67 -5.00
C CYS A 62 1.06 6.92 -6.15
N HIS A 63 0.32 6.03 -6.81
CA HIS A 63 0.77 5.25 -7.97
C HIS A 63 0.66 6.08 -9.25
N HIS A 64 1.36 7.21 -9.28
CA HIS A 64 1.42 8.03 -10.48
C HIS A 64 2.34 7.40 -11.53
N ARG A 65 1.95 7.53 -12.79
CA ARG A 65 2.80 7.27 -13.95
C ARG A 65 2.33 8.16 -15.08
N TYR A 66 3.19 9.07 -15.51
CA TYR A 66 2.86 9.98 -16.58
C TYR A 66 3.22 9.38 -17.94
N ASP A 67 2.23 9.14 -18.78
CA ASP A 67 2.41 8.81 -20.19
C ASP A 67 1.83 9.93 -21.04
N LYS A 68 2.65 10.51 -21.93
CA LYS A 68 2.28 11.65 -22.80
C LYS A 68 1.59 12.83 -22.08
N GLY A 69 1.92 13.03 -20.80
CA GLY A 69 1.39 14.12 -19.97
C GLY A 69 0.15 13.76 -19.17
N GLU A 70 -0.43 12.57 -19.39
CA GLU A 70 -1.57 12.07 -18.62
C GLU A 70 -1.09 11.15 -17.51
N ASN A 71 -1.70 11.28 -16.33
CA ASN A 71 -1.44 10.35 -15.23
C ASN A 71 -2.28 9.10 -15.43
N VAL A 72 -1.64 8.01 -15.80
CA VAL A 72 -2.28 6.75 -16.17
C VAL A 72 -1.95 5.67 -15.14
N LEU A 73 -2.94 4.86 -14.81
CA LEU A 73 -2.80 3.72 -13.94
C LEU A 73 -3.50 2.54 -14.60
N ASP A 74 -2.77 1.44 -14.70
CA ASP A 74 -3.34 0.15 -15.04
C ASP A 74 -3.54 -0.60 -13.72
N GLU A 75 -4.78 -0.72 -13.26
CA GLU A 75 -5.09 -1.32 -11.96
C GLU A 75 -4.71 -2.81 -11.91
N ASP A 76 -4.70 -3.49 -13.05
CA ASP A 76 -4.26 -4.89 -13.16
C ASP A 76 -2.76 -5.05 -12.84
N THR A 77 -2.00 -3.95 -12.83
CA THR A 77 -0.59 -3.96 -12.40
C THR A 77 -0.41 -3.81 -10.89
N LEU A 78 -1.44 -3.39 -10.15
CA LEU A 78 -1.41 -3.13 -8.70
C LEU A 78 -1.42 -4.42 -7.86
N GLU A 79 -0.49 -5.32 -8.17
CA GLU A 79 -0.33 -6.61 -7.51
C GLU A 79 0.90 -6.61 -6.61
N GLU A 80 0.79 -7.30 -5.46
CA GLU A 80 1.92 -7.49 -4.56
C GLU A 80 3.07 -8.20 -5.29
N GLY A 81 4.28 -7.65 -5.17
CA GLY A 81 5.48 -8.19 -5.81
C GLY A 81 5.73 -7.66 -7.22
N ASN A 82 4.78 -6.98 -7.85
CA ASN A 82 5.05 -6.27 -9.10
C ASN A 82 6.10 -5.16 -8.85
N ALA A 83 7.20 -5.20 -9.61
CA ALA A 83 8.27 -4.22 -9.48
C ALA A 83 7.88 -2.85 -10.05
N ASP A 84 7.02 -2.81 -11.06
CA ASP A 84 6.71 -1.59 -11.81
C ASP A 84 5.92 -0.58 -10.97
N ILE A 85 5.09 -1.07 -10.05
CA ILE A 85 4.30 -0.24 -9.13
C ILE A 85 5.14 0.32 -7.97
N ARG A 86 6.38 -0.15 -7.79
CA ARG A 86 7.26 0.34 -6.73
C ARG A 86 7.83 1.67 -7.16
N CYS A 87 7.81 2.66 -6.26
CA CYS A 87 8.40 3.97 -6.55
C CYS A 87 9.86 3.87 -7.03
N ALA A 88 10.60 2.86 -6.58
CA ALA A 88 11.99 2.59 -6.92
C ALA A 88 12.21 2.20 -8.40
N SER A 89 11.20 1.73 -9.13
CA SER A 89 11.31 1.40 -10.56
C SER A 89 11.75 2.63 -11.37
N CYS A 90 11.10 3.77 -11.11
CA CYS A 90 11.39 5.05 -11.75
C CYS A 90 12.27 5.99 -10.90
N HIS A 91 12.03 6.07 -9.58
CA HIS A 91 12.76 6.98 -8.68
C HIS A 91 14.03 6.34 -8.11
N ASN A 92 14.87 5.73 -8.93
CA ASN A 92 16.13 5.13 -8.47
C ASN A 92 17.27 6.16 -8.33
N LEU A 93 18.51 5.69 -8.12
CA LEU A 93 19.69 6.54 -7.94
C LEU A 93 20.06 7.39 -9.17
N ASN A 94 19.63 6.97 -10.36
CA ASN A 94 19.90 7.67 -11.62
C ASN A 94 18.76 8.62 -12.02
N ALA A 95 17.67 8.65 -11.25
CA ALA A 95 16.52 9.49 -11.54
C ALA A 95 16.79 10.95 -11.18
N ARG A 96 16.23 11.89 -11.96
CA ARG A 96 16.24 13.32 -11.64
C ARG A 96 15.67 13.60 -10.24
N LEU A 97 14.66 12.83 -9.83
CA LEU A 97 14.09 12.84 -8.50
C LEU A 97 14.32 11.48 -7.85
N GLY A 98 15.34 11.36 -7.02
CA GLY A 98 15.67 10.10 -6.36
C GLY A 98 14.66 9.66 -5.29
N LEU A 99 14.67 8.37 -4.96
CA LEU A 99 13.66 7.68 -4.14
C LEU A 99 13.33 8.37 -2.82
N ARG A 100 14.36 8.76 -2.07
CA ARG A 100 14.20 9.44 -0.77
C ARG A 100 13.39 10.73 -0.94
N GLN A 101 13.70 11.50 -1.97
CA GLN A 101 13.02 12.77 -2.21
C GLN A 101 11.60 12.55 -2.72
N ALA A 102 11.37 11.52 -3.55
CA ALA A 102 10.04 11.14 -4.00
C ALA A 102 9.12 10.81 -2.81
N TYR A 103 9.56 9.93 -1.90
CA TYR A 103 8.80 9.62 -0.68
C TYR A 103 8.55 10.85 0.19
N HIS A 104 9.59 11.64 0.50
CA HIS A 104 9.40 12.82 1.35
C HIS A 104 8.44 13.84 0.70
N ARG A 105 8.57 14.12 -0.59
CA ARG A 105 7.66 15.06 -1.27
C ARG A 105 6.21 14.56 -1.26
N LYS A 106 5.97 13.28 -1.50
CA LYS A 106 4.60 12.75 -1.51
C LYS A 106 4.02 12.65 -0.09
N CYS A 107 4.70 11.96 0.81
CA CYS A 107 4.19 11.67 2.15
C CYS A 107 4.18 12.92 3.04
N THR A 108 5.34 13.54 3.28
CA THR A 108 5.40 14.69 4.20
C THR A 108 4.81 15.94 3.56
N GLY A 109 4.84 16.06 2.23
CA GLY A 109 4.18 17.14 1.51
C GLY A 109 2.66 17.12 1.70
N CYS A 110 2.01 15.98 1.48
CA CYS A 110 0.57 15.81 1.74
C CYS A 110 0.24 16.09 3.21
N HIS A 111 0.96 15.45 4.15
CA HIS A 111 0.71 15.65 5.57
C HIS A 111 0.91 17.12 6.00
N THR A 112 1.91 17.82 5.44
CA THR A 112 2.14 19.24 5.75
C THR A 112 0.99 20.11 5.24
N LYS A 113 0.47 19.82 4.05
CA LYS A 113 -0.72 20.51 3.52
C LYS A 113 -1.93 20.31 4.42
N MET A 114 -2.21 19.07 4.82
CA MET A 114 -3.34 18.76 5.70
C MET A 114 -3.24 19.45 7.07
N VAL A 115 -2.03 19.53 7.67
CA VAL A 115 -1.84 20.30 8.91
C VAL A 115 -2.19 21.77 8.72
N LYS A 116 -1.76 22.39 7.61
CA LYS A 116 -2.07 23.81 7.31
C LYS A 116 -3.57 24.04 7.14
N GLU A 117 -4.29 23.02 6.67
CA GLU A 117 -5.76 23.04 6.53
C GLU A 117 -6.49 22.69 7.84
N GLY A 118 -5.76 22.47 8.95
CA GLY A 118 -6.36 22.09 10.24
C GLY A 118 -6.94 20.67 10.26
N LYS A 119 -6.56 19.81 9.31
CA LYS A 119 -7.06 18.43 9.20
C LYS A 119 -6.18 17.45 9.98
N LYS A 120 -6.80 16.37 10.48
CA LYS A 120 -6.07 15.22 11.03
C LYS A 120 -5.22 14.58 9.92
N THR A 121 -3.97 14.25 10.23
CA THR A 121 -3.04 13.71 9.23
C THR A 121 -1.90 12.92 9.89
N GLY A 122 -1.03 12.33 9.07
CA GLY A 122 0.07 11.50 9.50
C GLY A 122 1.33 12.27 9.92
N PRO A 123 2.40 11.52 10.25
CA PRO A 123 3.66 12.07 10.73
C PRO A 123 4.41 12.90 9.68
N ARG A 124 5.18 13.89 10.14
CA ARG A 124 6.02 14.78 9.29
C ARG A 124 7.49 14.82 9.73
N THR A 125 7.81 14.23 10.87
CA THR A 125 9.17 14.16 11.42
C THR A 125 9.82 12.83 11.04
N CYS A 126 11.16 12.80 11.00
CA CYS A 126 11.89 11.59 10.62
C CYS A 126 11.49 10.37 11.47
N GLY A 127 11.51 10.52 12.80
CA GLY A 127 11.13 9.46 13.74
C GLY A 127 9.63 9.19 13.84
N GLY A 128 8.79 10.04 13.25
CA GLY A 128 7.35 9.77 13.14
C GLY A 128 7.03 8.72 12.08
N CYS A 129 7.83 8.64 11.01
CA CYS A 129 7.69 7.61 9.97
C CYS A 129 8.68 6.46 10.16
N HIS A 130 9.94 6.77 10.46
CA HIS A 130 11.04 5.82 10.64
C HIS A 130 11.16 5.42 12.12
N ILE A 131 10.15 4.71 12.61
CA ILE A 131 10.07 4.29 14.00
C ILE A 131 11.04 3.13 14.22
N VAL A 132 11.81 3.16 15.32
CA VAL A 132 12.58 2.00 15.76
C VAL A 132 11.58 0.95 16.22
N GLN A 133 11.48 -0.14 15.46
CA GLN A 133 10.65 -1.29 15.83
C GLN A 133 11.32 -2.10 16.93
#